data_AF-A0A3M2B267-F1
#
_entry.id   AF-A0A3M2B267-F1
#
_cell.length_a   1.000
_cell.length_b   1.000
_cell.length_c   1.000
_cell.angle_alpha   90.00
_cell.angle_beta   90.00
_cell.angle_gamma   90.00
#
_symmetry.space_group_name_H-M   'P 1'
#
loop_
_entity.id
_entity.type
_entity.pdbx_description
1 polymer ?
#
loop_
_entity_poly.entity_id
_entity_poly.type
_entity_poly.pdbx_seq_one_letter_code
_entity_poly.pdbx_strand_id
1 'polypeptide(L)'
;MDKLGLGLAAVSSVVATMSLWRTLKLGSEVQRLKQHDYETESKVREVTRRLTEAVEQLRILVAAVASGETLDADLIRSGRLYRELSVEEVRSLLSAPSRQEIVLVDVRTLKEFSHAHLPGALLLPVEELEQRYRAEIPRQGKQVVMYCSTGDRSRLACEFLSRQGYVNLSVMKGGLQQWRGPLEQEGPASLVQIESRKASRR
;
A
#
# COMPACT_ATOMS: atom_id res chain seq x y z
N MET A 1 39.08 32.84 -66.36
CA MET A 1 38.28 32.39 -65.20
C MET A 1 38.58 30.91 -64.98
N ASP A 2 39.33 30.60 -63.92
CA ASP A 2 39.98 29.31 -63.73
C ASP A 2 39.01 28.19 -63.35
N LYS A 3 38.80 27.26 -64.29
CA LYS A 3 38.00 26.03 -64.08
C LYS A 3 38.55 25.14 -62.95
N LEU A 4 39.83 25.28 -62.62
CA LEU A 4 40.49 24.60 -61.49
C LEU A 4 39.99 25.10 -60.12
N GLY A 5 39.72 26.40 -59.96
CA GLY A 5 39.24 26.98 -58.70
C GLY A 5 37.79 26.59 -58.37
N LEU A 6 36.93 26.46 -59.38
CA LEU A 6 35.53 26.02 -59.19
C LEU A 6 35.43 24.55 -58.73
N GLY A 7 36.30 23.67 -59.23
CA GLY A 7 36.32 22.25 -58.86
C GLY A 7 36.75 22.01 -57.41
N LEU A 8 37.78 22.73 -56.93
CA LEU A 8 38.25 22.65 -55.55
C LEU A 8 37.20 23.16 -54.54
N ALA A 9 36.51 24.26 -54.87
CA ALA A 9 35.44 24.80 -54.01
C ALA A 9 34.26 23.82 -53.88
N ALA A 10 33.88 23.14 -54.97
CA ALA A 10 32.82 22.13 -54.95
C ALA A 10 33.18 20.92 -54.08
N VAL A 11 34.41 20.39 -54.20
CA VAL A 11 34.89 19.27 -53.38
C VAL A 11 34.94 19.65 -51.90
N SER A 12 35.43 20.85 -51.57
CA SER A 12 35.48 21.33 -50.18
C SER A 12 34.09 21.47 -49.55
N SER A 13 33.09 21.92 -50.33
CA SER A 13 31.71 22.05 -49.86
C SER A 13 31.05 20.70 -49.57
N VAL A 14 31.30 19.70 -50.43
CA VAL A 14 30.81 18.31 -50.22
C VAL A 14 31.47 17.69 -48.99
N VAL A 15 32.79 17.84 -48.81
CA VAL A 15 33.49 17.32 -47.64
C VAL A 15 33.01 18.00 -46.34
N ALA A 16 32.78 19.31 -46.37
CA ALA A 16 32.25 20.06 -45.23
C ALA A 16 30.83 19.63 -44.85
N THR A 17 29.94 19.46 -45.83
CA THR A 17 28.56 18.99 -45.60
C THR A 17 28.50 17.54 -45.12
N MET A 18 29.32 16.64 -45.68
CA MET A 18 29.44 15.26 -45.19
C MET A 18 29.97 15.21 -43.74
N SER A 19 30.95 16.05 -43.41
CA SER A 19 31.50 16.16 -42.05
C SER A 19 30.47 16.71 -41.05
N LEU A 20 29.70 17.73 -41.45
CA LEU A 20 28.62 18.28 -40.65
C LEU A 20 27.50 17.24 -40.44
N TRP A 21 27.10 16.53 -41.49
CA TRP A 21 26.09 15.47 -41.38
C TRP A 21 26.55 14.34 -40.46
N ARG A 22 27.82 13.92 -40.56
CA ARG A 22 28.40 12.87 -39.70
C ARG A 22 28.44 13.30 -38.23
N THR A 23 28.82 14.54 -37.94
CA THR A 23 28.85 15.06 -36.55
C THR A 23 27.45 15.20 -35.96
N LEU A 24 26.47 15.69 -36.72
CA LEU A 24 25.07 15.73 -36.29
C LEU A 24 24.51 14.33 -36.03
N LYS A 25 24.82 13.36 -36.91
CA LYS A 25 24.42 11.96 -36.73
C LYS A 25 25.01 11.39 -35.44
N LEU A 26 26.31 11.56 -35.21
CA LEU A 26 26.97 11.13 -33.97
C LEU A 26 26.37 11.82 -32.73
N GLY A 27 26.06 13.12 -32.80
CA GLY A 27 25.40 13.85 -31.71
C GLY A 27 24.03 13.26 -31.37
N SER A 28 23.21 12.95 -32.38
CA SER A 28 21.90 12.29 -32.18
C SER A 28 22.03 10.87 -31.61
N GLU A 29 23.11 10.17 -31.94
CA GLU A 29 23.41 8.83 -31.45
C GLU A 29 23.85 8.87 -29.99
N VAL A 30 24.70 9.83 -29.61
CA VAL A 30 25.04 10.12 -28.20
C VAL A 30 23.78 10.47 -27.39
N GLN A 31 22.88 11.29 -27.94
CA GLN A 31 21.64 11.66 -27.24
C GLN A 31 20.72 10.45 -27.03
N ARG A 32 20.61 9.57 -28.03
CA ARG A 32 19.88 8.29 -27.90
C ARG A 32 20.48 7.38 -26.84
N LEU A 33 21.81 7.26 -26.80
CA LEU A 33 22.51 6.45 -25.79
C LEU A 33 22.26 6.98 -24.38
N LYS A 34 22.35 8.31 -24.17
CA LYS A 34 22.03 8.94 -22.88
C LYS A 34 20.59 8.68 -22.43
N GLN A 35 19.64 8.75 -23.36
CA GLN A 35 18.24 8.49 -23.07
C GLN A 35 18.02 7.03 -22.63
N HIS A 36 18.63 6.08 -23.34
CA HIS A 36 18.54 4.66 -23.01
C HIS A 36 19.17 4.34 -21.65
N ASP A 37 20.31 4.97 -21.33
CA ASP A 37 20.97 4.85 -20.03
C ASP A 37 20.08 5.35 -18.90
N TYR A 38 19.51 6.55 -19.03
CA TYR A 38 18.55 7.12 -18.07
C TYR A 38 17.33 6.21 -17.85
N GLU A 39 16.74 5.69 -18.93
CA GLU A 39 15.61 4.76 -18.85
C GLU A 39 16.01 3.46 -18.13
N THR A 40 17.20 2.94 -18.42
CA THR A 40 17.72 1.72 -17.78
C THR A 40 17.91 1.95 -16.29
N GLU A 41 18.56 3.04 -15.89
CA GLU A 41 18.72 3.38 -14.48
C GLU A 41 17.39 3.55 -13.76
N SER A 42 16.40 4.17 -14.40
CA SER A 42 15.07 4.36 -13.81
C SER A 42 14.38 3.02 -13.53
N LYS A 43 14.49 2.05 -14.47
CA LYS A 43 13.97 0.70 -14.31
C LYS A 43 14.71 -0.06 -13.20
N VAL A 44 16.04 0.07 -13.13
CA VAL A 44 16.85 -0.54 -12.06
C VAL A 44 16.45 0.02 -10.70
N ARG A 45 16.27 1.34 -10.57
CA ARG A 45 15.81 1.99 -9.32
C ARG A 45 14.43 1.47 -8.91
N GLU A 46 13.50 1.35 -9.85
CA GLU A 46 12.16 0.82 -9.57
C GLU A 46 12.18 -0.66 -9.14
N VAL A 47 12.96 -1.51 -9.81
CA VAL A 47 13.14 -2.91 -9.39
C VAL A 47 13.78 -2.99 -8.01
N THR A 48 14.79 -2.16 -7.73
CA THR A 48 15.46 -2.09 -6.43
C THR A 48 14.49 -1.68 -5.32
N ARG A 49 13.61 -0.70 -5.58
CA ARG A 49 12.56 -0.29 -4.65
C ARG A 49 11.60 -1.44 -4.35
N ARG A 50 11.10 -2.12 -5.38
CA ARG A 50 10.21 -3.29 -5.21
C ARG A 50 10.87 -4.43 -4.45
N LEU A 51 12.15 -4.69 -4.72
CA LEU A 51 12.92 -5.70 -3.99
C LEU A 51 13.06 -5.33 -2.52
N THR A 52 13.37 -4.07 -2.23
CA THR A 52 13.48 -3.56 -0.85
C THR A 52 12.15 -3.71 -0.10
N GLU A 53 11.03 -3.36 -0.75
CA GLU A 53 9.68 -3.55 -0.19
C GLU A 53 9.35 -5.01 0.09
N ALA A 54 9.68 -5.92 -0.83
CA ALA A 54 9.47 -7.36 -0.64
C ALA A 54 10.35 -7.95 0.49
N VAL A 55 11.61 -7.52 0.58
CA VAL A 55 12.51 -7.96 1.67
C VAL A 55 12.03 -7.47 3.02
N GLU A 56 11.49 -6.25 3.11
CA GLU A 56 10.94 -5.72 4.36
C GLU A 56 9.76 -6.55 4.88
N GLN A 57 8.92 -7.09 3.99
CA GLN A 57 7.85 -8.01 4.35
C GLN A 57 8.40 -9.32 4.93
N LEU A 58 9.41 -9.89 4.29
CA LEU A 58 10.06 -11.12 4.77
C LEU A 58 10.70 -10.91 6.14
N ARG A 59 11.33 -9.75 6.39
CA ARG A 59 11.92 -9.42 7.69
C ARG A 59 10.89 -9.43 8.82
N ILE A 60 9.69 -8.91 8.56
CA ILE A 60 8.60 -8.89 9.55
C ILE A 60 8.11 -10.30 9.84
N LEU A 61 7.91 -11.12 8.81
CA LEU A 61 7.48 -12.50 8.98
C LEU A 61 8.52 -13.32 9.75
N VAL A 62 9.81 -13.17 9.42
CA VAL A 62 10.91 -13.82 10.15
C VAL A 62 10.97 -13.35 11.60
N ALA A 63 10.79 -12.04 11.87
CA ALA A 63 10.75 -11.52 13.23
C ALA A 63 9.56 -12.05 14.04
N ALA A 64 8.38 -12.18 13.44
CA ALA A 64 7.21 -12.77 14.08
C ALA A 64 7.46 -14.24 14.47
N VAL A 65 7.98 -15.05 13.53
CA VAL A 65 8.34 -16.46 13.79
C VAL A 65 9.42 -16.57 14.86
N ALA A 66 10.46 -15.72 14.81
CA ALA A 66 11.51 -15.69 15.82
C ALA A 66 10.99 -15.31 17.22
N SER A 67 9.88 -14.55 17.29
CA SER A 67 9.20 -14.19 18.54
C SER A 67 8.23 -15.26 19.05
N GLY A 68 8.16 -16.42 18.38
CA GLY A 68 7.29 -17.53 18.74
C GLY A 68 5.86 -17.42 18.22
N GLU A 69 5.55 -16.42 17.39
CA GLU A 69 4.24 -16.33 16.73
C GLU A 69 4.11 -17.44 15.68
N THR A 70 2.98 -18.17 15.71
CA THR A 70 2.67 -19.18 14.70
C THR A 70 2.07 -18.52 13.47
N LEU A 71 2.79 -18.56 12.35
CA LEU A 71 2.23 -18.21 11.05
C LEU A 71 1.59 -19.44 10.40
N ASP A 72 0.37 -19.29 9.92
CA ASP A 72 -0.34 -20.35 9.21
C ASP A 72 0.31 -20.59 7.84
N ALA A 73 0.78 -21.82 7.61
CA ALA A 73 1.50 -22.18 6.40
C ALA A 73 0.66 -22.05 5.12
N ASP A 74 -0.66 -22.24 5.20
CA ASP A 74 -1.58 -22.06 4.06
C ASP A 74 -1.79 -20.59 3.73
N LEU A 75 -1.82 -19.72 4.74
CA LEU A 75 -1.87 -18.26 4.55
C LEU A 75 -0.61 -17.75 3.86
N ILE A 76 0.57 -18.26 4.25
CA ILE A 76 1.84 -17.93 3.60
C ILE A 76 1.83 -18.41 2.14
N ARG A 77 1.47 -19.67 1.89
CA ARG A 77 1.44 -20.26 0.54
C ARG A 77 0.46 -19.56 -0.40
N SER A 78 -0.69 -19.14 0.12
CA SER A 78 -1.73 -18.44 -0.66
C SER A 78 -1.44 -16.95 -0.85
N GLY A 79 -0.46 -16.39 -0.14
CA GLY A 79 -0.19 -14.94 -0.11
C GLY A 79 -1.29 -14.13 0.59
N ARG A 80 -2.25 -14.80 1.24
CA ARG A 80 -3.36 -14.20 1.97
C ARG A 80 -3.01 -14.17 3.46
N LEU A 81 -2.27 -13.16 3.91
CA LEU A 81 -1.81 -13.06 5.30
C LEU A 81 -2.90 -12.56 6.27
N TYR A 82 -4.14 -12.99 6.07
CA TYR A 82 -5.28 -12.69 6.94
C TYR A 82 -6.22 -13.88 7.05
N ARG A 83 -6.91 -13.98 8.19
CA ARG A 83 -7.93 -15.00 8.46
C ARG A 83 -9.33 -14.46 8.18
N GLU A 84 -10.27 -15.35 7.90
CA GLU A 84 -11.70 -15.01 7.96
C GLU A 84 -12.27 -15.62 9.25
N LEU A 85 -12.91 -14.79 10.06
CA LEU A 85 -13.55 -15.18 11.31
C LEU A 85 -15.05 -14.98 11.17
N SER A 86 -15.84 -15.93 11.67
CA SER A 86 -17.28 -15.76 11.88
C SER A 86 -17.57 -14.66 12.90
N VAL A 87 -18.81 -14.18 12.89
CA VAL A 87 -19.31 -13.23 13.89
C VAL A 87 -19.18 -13.80 15.31
N GLU A 88 -19.45 -15.09 15.48
CA GLU A 88 -19.38 -15.79 16.75
C GLU A 88 -17.94 -15.90 17.28
N GLU A 89 -16.97 -16.17 16.41
CA GLU A 89 -15.54 -16.17 16.76
C GLU A 89 -15.10 -14.77 17.17
N VAL A 90 -15.45 -13.74 16.40
CA VAL A 90 -15.13 -12.35 16.76
C VAL A 90 -15.77 -11.96 18.10
N ARG A 91 -17.03 -12.34 18.34
CA ARG A 91 -17.68 -12.08 19.63
C ARG A 91 -16.98 -12.76 20.80
N SER A 92 -16.52 -13.99 20.60
CA SER A 92 -15.78 -14.74 21.62
C SER A 92 -14.44 -14.08 21.90
N LEU A 93 -13.72 -13.66 20.86
CA LEU A 93 -12.48 -12.90 20.98
C LEU A 93 -12.68 -11.57 21.71
N LEU A 94 -13.75 -10.84 21.41
CA LEU A 94 -14.02 -9.55 22.04
C LEU A 94 -14.48 -9.69 23.51
N SER A 95 -14.96 -10.86 23.91
CA SER A 95 -15.39 -11.16 25.29
C SER A 95 -14.26 -11.78 26.14
N ALA A 96 -13.15 -12.16 25.51
CA ALA A 96 -12.01 -12.77 26.18
C ALA A 96 -11.17 -11.74 26.96
N PRO A 97 -10.40 -12.16 27.98
CA PRO A 97 -9.47 -11.28 28.70
C PRO A 97 -8.45 -10.60 27.77
N SER A 98 -8.10 -11.23 26.64
CA SER A 98 -7.19 -10.71 25.62
C SER A 98 -7.79 -9.64 24.71
N ARG A 99 -9.02 -9.14 24.97
CA ARG A 99 -9.67 -8.06 24.19
C ARG A 99 -8.77 -6.83 23.95
N GLN A 100 -7.87 -6.51 24.89
CA GLN A 100 -6.95 -5.36 24.81
C GLN A 100 -5.84 -5.54 23.75
N GLU A 101 -5.58 -6.79 23.36
CA GLU A 101 -4.66 -7.17 22.30
C GLU A 101 -5.32 -7.11 20.91
N ILE A 102 -6.61 -6.80 20.85
CA ILE A 102 -7.38 -6.71 19.61
C ILE A 102 -7.65 -5.24 19.24
N VAL A 103 -7.23 -4.87 18.04
CA VAL A 103 -7.65 -3.64 17.37
C VAL A 103 -8.82 -3.97 16.46
N LEU A 104 -9.99 -3.44 16.78
CA LEU A 104 -11.20 -3.61 15.99
C LEU A 104 -11.34 -2.40 15.07
N VAL A 105 -11.49 -2.63 13.76
CA VAL A 105 -11.51 -1.57 12.75
C VAL A 105 -12.77 -1.67 11.92
N ASP A 106 -13.56 -0.59 11.92
CA ASP A 106 -14.70 -0.41 11.04
C ASP A 106 -14.24 0.31 9.77
N VAL A 107 -14.35 -0.37 8.62
CA VAL A 107 -13.93 0.20 7.33
C VAL A 107 -15.07 0.80 6.52
N ARG A 108 -16.23 1.02 7.15
CA ARG A 108 -17.39 1.68 6.54
C ARG A 108 -17.23 3.20 6.52
N THR A 109 -18.23 3.87 5.97
CA THR A 109 -18.30 5.34 5.97
C THR A 109 -18.56 5.88 7.39
N LEU A 110 -18.18 7.14 7.64
CA LEU A 110 -18.48 7.82 8.89
C LEU A 110 -19.99 7.79 9.22
N LYS A 111 -20.85 8.00 8.23
CA LYS A 111 -22.30 7.97 8.42
C LYS A 111 -22.80 6.60 8.93
N GLU A 112 -22.28 5.51 8.35
CA GLU A 112 -22.61 4.15 8.78
C GLU A 112 -22.09 3.86 10.19
N PHE A 113 -20.87 4.32 10.49
CA PHE A 113 -20.24 4.16 11.81
C PHE A 113 -21.01 4.92 12.89
N SER A 114 -21.28 6.21 12.67
CA SER A 114 -21.97 7.05 13.66
C SER A 114 -23.39 6.56 13.96
N HIS A 115 -24.06 5.94 12.98
CA HIS A 115 -25.39 5.34 13.18
C HIS A 115 -25.34 4.14 14.13
N ALA A 116 -24.40 3.21 13.92
CA ALA A 116 -24.15 2.09 14.81
C ALA A 116 -22.83 1.39 14.43
N HIS A 117 -21.98 1.07 15.40
CA HIS A 117 -20.71 0.36 15.22
C HIS A 117 -20.42 -0.57 16.42
N LEU A 118 -19.40 -1.41 16.30
CA LEU A 118 -18.99 -2.29 17.40
C LEU A 118 -18.28 -1.50 18.51
N PRO A 119 -18.52 -1.82 19.79
CA PRO A 119 -17.90 -1.12 20.90
C PRO A 119 -16.37 -1.05 20.85
N GLY A 120 -15.84 0.18 20.94
CA GLY A 120 -14.41 0.45 20.87
C GLY A 120 -13.77 0.15 19.52
N ALA A 121 -14.54 0.15 18.43
CA ALA A 121 -14.01 0.09 17.07
C ALA A 121 -13.37 1.42 16.66
N LEU A 122 -12.24 1.34 15.96
CA LEU A 122 -11.63 2.46 15.26
C LEU A 122 -12.27 2.63 13.89
N LEU A 123 -12.70 3.84 13.55
CA LEU A 123 -13.16 4.16 12.20
C LEU A 123 -11.98 4.45 11.26
N LEU A 124 -11.82 3.60 10.25
CA LEU A 124 -10.87 3.79 9.15
C LEU A 124 -11.54 3.41 7.82
N PRO A 125 -12.29 4.34 7.18
CA PRO A 125 -12.99 4.06 5.93
C PRO A 125 -12.05 3.48 4.88
N VAL A 126 -12.52 2.49 4.12
CA VAL A 126 -11.70 1.79 3.13
C VAL A 126 -11.11 2.75 2.09
N GLU A 127 -11.80 3.83 1.78
CA GLU A 127 -11.37 4.88 0.85
C GLU A 127 -10.20 5.72 1.39
N GLU A 128 -10.04 5.80 2.71
CA GLU A 128 -8.95 6.54 3.38
C GLU A 128 -7.80 5.63 3.84
N LEU A 129 -7.96 4.32 3.69
CA LEU A 129 -7.04 3.29 4.21
C LEU A 129 -5.61 3.51 3.73
N GLU A 130 -5.40 3.72 2.43
CA GLU A 130 -4.06 3.86 1.83
C GLU A 130 -3.26 5.02 2.42
N GLN A 131 -3.94 6.10 2.82
CA GLN A 131 -3.30 7.30 3.35
C GLN A 131 -3.04 7.19 4.85
N ARG A 132 -3.90 6.49 5.60
CA ARG A 132 -3.93 6.52 7.06
C ARG A 132 -3.37 5.25 7.71
N TYR A 133 -3.27 4.11 7.00
CA TYR A 133 -2.98 2.83 7.63
C TYR A 133 -1.69 2.81 8.47
N ARG A 134 -0.60 3.44 7.99
CA ARG A 134 0.69 3.45 8.67
C ARG A 134 0.64 4.11 10.05
N ALA A 135 -0.27 5.07 10.23
CA ALA A 135 -0.38 5.85 11.47
C ALA A 135 -1.41 5.26 12.44
N GLU A 136 -2.30 4.38 11.97
CA GLU A 136 -3.49 3.95 12.71
C GLU A 136 -3.57 2.45 12.96
N ILE A 137 -2.97 1.64 12.09
CA ILE A 137 -2.96 0.19 12.23
C ILE A 137 -1.61 -0.24 12.83
N PRO A 138 -1.60 -0.99 13.95
CA PRO A 138 -0.36 -1.51 14.51
C PRO A 138 0.25 -2.53 13.53
N ARG A 139 1.57 -2.46 13.33
CA ARG A 139 2.29 -3.36 12.42
C ARG A 139 2.51 -4.76 13.02
N GLN A 140 2.59 -4.85 14.35
CA GLN A 140 2.94 -6.08 15.10
C GLN A 140 2.25 -6.08 16.48
N GLY A 141 2.25 -7.25 17.14
CA GLY A 141 1.90 -7.43 18.55
C GLY A 141 0.40 -7.39 18.88
N LYS A 142 -0.46 -6.90 17.98
CA LYS A 142 -1.92 -6.90 18.16
C LYS A 142 -2.61 -7.59 17.01
N GLN A 143 -3.69 -8.30 17.30
CA GLN A 143 -4.58 -8.82 16.28
C GLN A 143 -5.47 -7.69 15.75
N VAL A 144 -5.55 -7.53 14.43
CA VAL A 144 -6.39 -6.52 13.80
C VAL A 144 -7.60 -7.20 13.17
N VAL A 145 -8.78 -6.95 13.72
CA VAL A 145 -10.04 -7.47 13.18
C VAL A 145 -10.74 -6.34 12.42
N MET A 146 -10.91 -6.51 11.11
CA MET A 146 -11.59 -5.56 10.26
C MET A 146 -12.99 -6.05 9.92
N TYR A 147 -13.95 -5.14 9.93
CA TYR A 147 -15.31 -5.45 9.50
C TYR A 147 -15.91 -4.31 8.69
N CYS A 148 -16.92 -4.66 7.89
CA CYS A 148 -17.80 -3.70 7.26
C CYS A 148 -19.26 -4.19 7.39
N SER A 149 -20.15 -3.83 6.46
CA SER A 149 -21.56 -4.24 6.54
C SER A 149 -21.75 -5.73 6.32
N THR A 150 -21.09 -6.32 5.31
CA THR A 150 -21.22 -7.73 4.89
C THR A 150 -19.91 -8.53 4.94
N GLY A 151 -18.77 -7.85 4.95
CA GLY A 151 -17.43 -8.45 4.94
C GLY A 151 -16.56 -8.07 3.72
N ASP A 152 -17.15 -7.59 2.63
CA ASP A 152 -16.44 -7.38 1.35
C ASP A 152 -15.42 -6.25 1.40
N ARG A 153 -15.82 -5.04 1.86
CA ARG A 153 -14.88 -3.91 2.05
C ARG A 153 -13.74 -4.25 3.02
N SER A 154 -14.03 -4.98 4.09
CA SER A 154 -13.00 -5.41 5.05
C SER A 154 -12.05 -6.45 4.47
N ARG A 155 -12.51 -7.32 3.55
CA ARG A 155 -11.63 -8.23 2.81
C ARG A 155 -10.66 -7.46 1.93
N LEU A 156 -11.15 -6.47 1.18
CA LEU A 156 -10.29 -5.59 0.37
C LEU A 156 -9.25 -4.86 1.24
N ALA A 157 -9.66 -4.36 2.40
CA ALA A 157 -8.77 -3.71 3.35
C ALA A 157 -7.67 -4.66 3.88
N CYS A 158 -8.04 -5.88 4.27
CA CYS A 158 -7.08 -6.88 4.72
C CYS A 158 -6.14 -7.36 3.60
N GLU A 159 -6.64 -7.49 2.36
CA GLU A 159 -5.80 -7.79 1.19
C GLU A 159 -4.78 -6.70 0.93
N PHE A 160 -5.21 -5.45 0.97
CA PHE A 160 -4.32 -4.31 0.85
C PHE A 160 -3.23 -4.35 1.92
N LEU A 161 -3.59 -4.49 3.19
CA LEU A 161 -2.64 -4.49 4.31
C LEU A 161 -1.71 -5.71 4.31
N SER A 162 -2.22 -6.89 3.93
CA SER A 162 -1.42 -8.09 3.70
C SER A 162 -0.32 -7.81 2.68
N ARG A 163 -0.64 -7.11 1.57
CA ARG A 163 0.34 -6.66 0.57
C ARG A 163 1.26 -5.54 1.06
N GLN A 164 0.97 -4.90 2.19
CA GLN A 164 1.87 -3.96 2.88
C GLN A 164 2.72 -4.63 3.98
N GLY A 165 2.62 -5.97 4.12
CA GLY A 165 3.36 -6.75 5.11
C GLY A 165 2.77 -6.75 6.51
N TYR A 166 1.49 -6.36 6.67
CA TYR A 166 0.81 -6.51 7.95
C TYR A 166 0.41 -7.96 8.16
N VAL A 167 0.59 -8.41 9.40
CA VAL A 167 0.29 -9.77 9.87
C VAL A 167 -0.77 -9.71 10.97
N ASN A 168 -1.27 -10.87 11.41
CA ASN A 168 -2.33 -10.98 12.42
C ASN A 168 -3.61 -10.21 12.06
N LEU A 169 -3.90 -10.16 10.76
CA LEU A 169 -5.13 -9.58 10.21
C LEU A 169 -6.27 -10.60 10.23
N SER A 170 -7.48 -10.13 10.46
CA SER A 170 -8.69 -10.95 10.38
C SER A 170 -9.86 -10.14 9.81
N VAL A 171 -10.68 -10.77 8.98
CA VAL A 171 -11.94 -10.22 8.48
C VAL A 171 -13.09 -10.83 9.27
N MET A 172 -14.01 -10.01 9.77
CA MET A 172 -15.28 -10.50 10.32
C MET A 172 -16.25 -10.81 9.16
N LYS A 173 -16.34 -12.09 8.80
CA LYS A 173 -17.26 -12.60 7.78
C LYS A 173 -18.71 -12.38 8.22
N GLY A 174 -19.55 -11.95 7.27
CA GLY A 174 -20.94 -11.57 7.54
C GLY A 174 -21.11 -10.12 8.00
N GLY A 175 -20.01 -9.46 8.40
CA GLY A 175 -19.99 -8.06 8.79
C GLY A 175 -20.97 -7.71 9.91
N LEU A 176 -21.27 -6.42 10.04
CA LEU A 176 -22.18 -5.92 11.07
C LEU A 176 -23.63 -6.44 10.88
N GLN A 177 -24.05 -6.79 9.65
CA GLN A 177 -25.40 -7.30 9.40
C GLN A 177 -25.71 -8.61 10.13
N GLN A 178 -24.69 -9.46 10.32
CA GLN A 178 -24.84 -10.73 11.04
C GLN A 178 -24.52 -10.59 12.53
N TRP A 179 -24.04 -9.42 12.98
CA TRP A 179 -23.76 -9.17 14.38
C TRP A 179 -25.05 -9.20 15.23
N ARG A 180 -25.00 -9.92 16.34
CA ARG A 180 -26.09 -10.06 17.33
C ARG A 180 -25.60 -9.76 18.75
N GLY A 181 -24.81 -8.70 18.87
CA GLY A 181 -24.24 -8.24 20.14
C GLY A 181 -24.45 -6.74 20.35
N PRO A 182 -23.77 -6.15 21.35
CA PRO A 182 -23.87 -4.72 21.63
C PRO A 182 -23.35 -3.89 20.45
N LEU A 183 -23.95 -2.72 20.29
CA LEU A 183 -23.56 -1.69 19.33
C LEU A 183 -23.43 -0.36 20.07
N GLU A 184 -22.42 0.42 19.70
CA GLU A 184 -22.27 1.82 20.09
C GLU A 184 -22.81 2.71 18.99
N GLN A 185 -23.29 3.89 19.36
CA GLN A 185 -23.64 4.97 18.45
C GLN A 185 -22.76 6.16 18.80
N GLU A 186 -22.35 6.91 17.78
CA GLU A 186 -21.77 8.22 18.06
C GLU A 186 -22.92 9.19 18.34
N GLY A 187 -23.07 9.57 19.62
CA GLY A 187 -23.97 10.66 19.97
C GLY A 187 -23.49 11.98 19.34
N PRO A 188 -24.36 12.99 19.18
CA PRO A 188 -23.96 14.31 18.65
C PRO A 188 -22.80 14.97 19.42
N ALA A 189 -22.49 14.52 20.64
CA ALA A 189 -21.37 14.99 21.45
C ALA A 189 -20.00 14.32 21.16
N SER A 190 -19.91 13.21 20.44
CA SER A 190 -18.64 12.49 20.21
C SER A 190 -17.88 12.94 18.95
N LEU A 191 -18.52 13.72 18.06
CA LEU A 191 -17.85 14.37 16.91
C LEU A 191 -16.69 15.28 17.34
N VAL A 192 -16.73 15.83 18.57
CA VAL A 192 -15.67 16.66 19.16
C VAL A 192 -14.37 15.85 19.38
N GLN A 193 -14.44 14.53 19.58
CA GLN A 193 -13.26 13.69 19.84
C GLN A 193 -12.50 13.30 18.56
N ILE A 194 -13.19 13.21 17.42
CA ILE A 194 -12.55 12.95 16.12
C ILE A 194 -11.78 14.20 15.66
N GLU A 195 -12.34 15.39 15.85
CA GLU A 195 -11.68 16.66 15.50
C GLU A 195 -10.51 17.00 16.44
N SER A 196 -10.65 16.77 17.74
CA SER A 196 -9.58 17.05 18.72
C SER A 196 -8.37 16.10 18.57
N ARG A 197 -8.57 14.85 18.12
CA ARG A 197 -7.45 13.95 17.75
C ARG A 197 -6.75 14.37 16.45
N LYS A 198 -7.45 15.02 15.52
CA LYS A 198 -6.84 15.63 14.32
C LYS A 198 -6.10 16.93 14.66
N ALA A 199 -6.59 17.73 15.62
CA ALA A 199 -5.98 18.99 16.03
C ALA A 199 -4.73 18.81 16.92
N SER A 200 -4.68 17.77 17.77
CA SER A 200 -3.54 17.46 18.64
C SER A 200 -2.32 16.85 17.92
N ARG A 201 -2.40 16.61 16.61
CA ARG A 201 -1.32 16.01 15.79
C ARG A 201 -0.72 17.00 14.77
N ARG A 202 -0.91 18.31 14.97
CA ARG A 202 -0.19 19.38 14.26
C ARG A 202 0.95 19.93 15.10
#